data_AF-A0A450S1R7-F1
#
_entry.id   AF-A0A450S1R7-F1
#
_cell.length_a   1.000
_cell.length_b   1.000
_cell.length_c   1.000
_cell.angle_alpha   90.00
_cell.angle_beta   90.00
_cell.angle_gamma   90.00
#
_symmetry.space_group_name_H-M   'P 1'
#
loop_
_entity.id
_entity.type
_entity.pdbx_description
1 polymer ?
#
loop_
_entity_poly.entity_id
_entity_poly.type
_entity_poly.pdbx_seq_one_letter_code
_entity_poly.pdbx_strand_id
1 'polypeptide(L)'
;MSLPSTNSNCTFESFVQELPPKYKDSALEFKAFCRGRKIKTVEQLLGLVLQYCGIDLVLREVAGNFTLLEERISDTAIHNRLKACVPWVKAMLQEMMGALIGPLISAWPASNLRL
;
A
#
# COMPACT_ATOMS: atom_id res chain seq x y z
N MET A 1 20.42 -2.82 30.30
CA MET A 1 19.49 -3.42 29.33
C MET A 1 19.99 -3.08 27.95
N SER A 2 20.45 -4.08 27.20
CA SER A 2 20.92 -3.91 25.83
C SER A 2 19.70 -3.66 24.94
N LEU A 3 19.65 -2.50 24.27
CA LEU A 3 18.70 -2.30 23.17
C LEU A 3 18.97 -3.41 22.14
N PRO A 4 17.94 -4.11 21.63
CA PRO A 4 18.14 -4.99 20.50
C PRO A 4 18.68 -4.11 19.37
N SER A 5 19.85 -4.45 18.84
CA SER A 5 20.40 -3.83 17.65
C SER A 5 19.39 -4.03 16.53
N THR A 6 18.60 -3.00 16.28
CA THR A 6 17.73 -2.78 15.13
C THR A 6 18.58 -2.88 13.87
N ASN A 7 18.90 -4.09 13.45
CA ASN A 7 19.10 -4.44 12.05
C ASN A 7 17.71 -4.54 11.37
N SER A 8 16.84 -3.58 11.64
CA SER A 8 15.49 -3.45 11.08
C SER A 8 15.47 -2.50 9.87
N ASN A 9 16.65 -2.17 9.33
CA ASN A 9 16.81 -1.23 8.23
C ASN A 9 16.70 -1.89 6.84
N CYS A 10 16.13 -3.10 6.73
CA CYS A 10 16.20 -3.92 5.50
C CYS A 10 14.86 -4.50 5.01
N THR A 11 13.70 -4.12 5.57
CA THR A 11 12.44 -4.80 5.20
C THR A 11 11.60 -4.08 4.15
N PHE A 12 11.48 -2.74 4.19
CA PHE A 12 10.64 -2.00 3.23
C PHE A 12 11.42 -1.47 2.02
N GLU A 13 12.59 -0.86 2.23
CA GLU A 13 13.45 -0.36 1.15
C GLU A 13 13.87 -1.48 0.19
N SER A 14 14.29 -2.64 0.72
CA SER A 14 14.64 -3.81 -0.08
C SER A 14 13.44 -4.38 -0.83
N PHE A 15 12.25 -4.39 -0.21
CA PHE A 15 11.01 -4.76 -0.91
C PHE A 15 10.71 -3.81 -2.07
N VAL A 16 10.89 -2.50 -1.86
CA VAL A 16 10.69 -1.49 -2.91
C VAL A 16 11.65 -1.67 -4.08
N GLN A 17 12.88 -2.15 -3.84
CA GLN A 17 13.84 -2.46 -4.90
C GLN A 17 13.44 -3.66 -5.77
N GLU A 18 12.64 -4.58 -5.23
CA GLU A 18 12.13 -5.74 -5.97
C GLU A 18 10.86 -5.43 -6.78
N LEU A 19 10.25 -4.26 -6.57
CA LEU A 19 9.05 -3.85 -7.30
C LEU A 19 9.36 -3.49 -8.76
N PRO A 20 8.37 -3.61 -9.66
CA PRO A 20 8.53 -3.21 -11.05
C PRO A 20 8.96 -1.74 -11.14
N PRO A 21 9.98 -1.39 -11.95
CA PRO A 21 10.56 -0.04 -11.95
C PRO A 21 9.56 1.07 -12.30
N LYS A 22 8.43 0.73 -12.94
CA LYS A 22 7.35 1.67 -13.32
C LYS A 22 6.24 1.82 -12.27
N TYR A 23 6.39 1.23 -11.08
CA TYR A 23 5.33 1.23 -10.07
C TYR A 23 4.91 2.65 -9.61
N LYS A 24 5.86 3.60 -9.61
CA LYS A 24 5.60 5.00 -9.25
C LYS A 24 4.78 5.72 -10.32
N ASP A 25 5.14 5.51 -11.60
CA ASP A 25 4.45 6.12 -12.73
C ASP A 25 3.04 5.57 -12.87
N SER A 26 2.86 4.26 -12.68
CA SER A 26 1.54 3.64 -12.68
C SER A 26 0.67 4.15 -11.52
N ALA A 27 1.23 4.44 -10.35
CA ALA A 27 0.47 5.02 -9.23
C ALA A 27 -0.18 6.36 -9.59
N LEU A 28 0.51 7.18 -10.39
CA LEU A 28 0.02 8.45 -10.89
C LEU A 28 -1.01 8.25 -12.00
N GLU A 29 -0.75 7.34 -12.95
CA GLU A 29 -1.64 7.00 -14.05
C GLU A 29 -3.01 6.49 -13.58
N PHE A 30 -2.99 5.59 -12.59
CA PHE A 30 -4.20 5.05 -11.96
C PHE A 30 -4.90 6.03 -11.02
N LYS A 31 -4.43 7.28 -10.91
CA LYS A 31 -5.02 8.31 -10.04
C LYS A 31 -5.09 7.90 -8.56
N ALA A 32 -4.28 6.92 -8.15
CA ALA A 32 -4.22 6.46 -6.77
C ALA A 32 -3.78 7.60 -5.81
N PHE A 33 -3.04 8.58 -6.36
CA PHE A 33 -2.52 9.76 -5.67
C PHE A 33 -3.31 11.05 -5.82
N CYS A 34 -4.50 11.04 -6.43
CA CYS A 34 -5.19 12.29 -6.82
C CYS A 34 -5.61 13.24 -5.68
N ARG A 35 -5.37 12.90 -4.41
CA ARG A 35 -5.54 13.83 -3.29
C ARG A 35 -4.39 13.69 -2.29
N GLY A 36 -3.21 14.14 -2.71
CA GLY A 36 -2.02 14.31 -1.88
C GLY A 36 -2.21 15.39 -0.82
N ARG A 37 -3.00 15.10 0.22
CA ARG A 37 -3.09 15.94 1.43
C ARG A 37 -2.11 15.43 2.48
N LYS A 38 -2.38 14.23 3.02
CA LYS A 38 -1.63 13.66 4.15
C LYS A 38 -0.66 12.56 3.73
N ILE A 39 -1.01 11.81 2.69
CA ILE A 39 -0.13 10.84 2.04
C ILE A 39 0.53 11.59 0.87
N LYS A 40 1.83 11.81 0.97
CA LYS A 40 2.61 12.67 0.07
C LYS A 40 3.40 11.90 -0.97
N THR A 41 3.81 10.66 -0.66
CA THR A 41 4.69 9.87 -1.53
C THR A 41 4.12 8.50 -1.82
N VAL A 42 4.45 7.94 -2.99
CA VAL A 42 3.94 6.62 -3.44
C VAL A 42 4.30 5.51 -2.46
N GLU A 43 5.47 5.63 -1.85
CA GLU A 43 5.99 4.72 -0.84
C GLU A 43 5.12 4.74 0.43
N GLN A 44 4.64 5.91 0.86
CA GLN A 44 3.71 5.99 1.99
C GLN A 44 2.38 5.28 1.69
N LEU A 45 1.85 5.42 0.46
CA LEU A 45 0.65 4.69 0.06
C LEU A 45 0.90 3.18 0.01
N LEU A 46 2.03 2.76 -0.56
CA LEU A 46 2.42 1.36 -0.60
C LEU A 46 2.56 0.78 0.82
N GLY A 47 3.15 1.52 1.75
CA GLY A 47 3.26 1.13 3.15
C GLY A 47 1.90 0.93 3.81
N LEU A 48 0.90 1.78 3.49
CA LEU A 48 -0.48 1.59 3.96
C LEU A 48 -1.12 0.32 3.38
N VAL A 49 -0.90 0.06 2.08
CA VAL A 49 -1.38 -1.15 1.41
C VAL A 49 -0.76 -2.39 2.03
N LEU A 50 0.54 -2.40 2.30
CA LEU A 50 1.22 -3.54 2.94
C LEU A 50 0.73 -3.75 4.37
N GLN A 51 0.52 -2.69 5.14
CA GLN A 51 -0.02 -2.82 6.50
C GLN A 51 -1.45 -3.39 6.51
N TYR A 52 -2.32 -2.90 5.64
CA TYR A 52 -3.71 -3.35 5.61
C TYR A 52 -3.90 -4.70 4.89
N CYS A 53 -3.30 -4.89 3.71
CA CYS A 53 -3.49 -6.10 2.91
C CYS A 53 -2.44 -7.19 3.16
N GLY A 54 -1.20 -6.79 3.49
CA GLY A 54 -0.08 -7.73 3.66
C GLY A 54 0.01 -8.29 5.08
N ILE A 55 -0.09 -7.40 6.07
CA ILE A 55 -0.02 -7.75 7.50
C ILE A 55 -1.43 -8.01 8.08
N ASP A 56 -2.49 -7.60 7.37
CA ASP A 56 -3.89 -7.71 7.79
C ASP A 56 -4.22 -6.89 9.06
N LEU A 57 -3.60 -5.71 9.19
CA LEU A 57 -3.92 -4.78 10.29
C LEU A 57 -5.28 -4.11 10.07
N VAL A 58 -6.00 -3.84 11.16
CA VAL A 58 -7.26 -3.11 11.05
C VAL A 58 -7.02 -1.62 10.75
N LEU A 59 -7.96 -0.96 10.08
CA LEU A 59 -7.83 0.45 9.65
C LEU A 59 -7.42 1.39 10.79
N ARG A 60 -7.86 1.12 12.02
CA ARG A 60 -7.50 1.89 13.21
C ARG A 60 -6.01 1.77 13.55
N GLU A 61 -5.44 0.58 13.43
CA GLU A 61 -4.01 0.33 13.66
C GLU A 61 -3.17 0.97 12.57
N VAL A 62 -3.59 0.84 11.30
CA VAL A 62 -2.92 1.49 10.18
C VAL A 62 -2.93 3.02 10.35
N ALA A 63 -4.06 3.60 10.80
CA ALA A 63 -4.17 5.03 11.11
C ALA A 63 -3.26 5.45 12.26
N GLY A 64 -3.18 4.64 13.31
CA GLY A 64 -2.27 4.85 14.43
C GLY A 64 -0.82 4.87 13.98
N ASN A 65 -0.38 3.84 13.25
CA ASN A 65 0.98 3.72 12.74
C ASN A 65 1.36 4.88 11.81
N PHE A 66 0.46 5.27 10.90
CA PHE A 66 0.69 6.41 10.02
C PHE A 66 0.79 7.72 10.82
N THR A 67 -0.08 7.92 11.81
CA THR A 67 -0.06 9.11 12.67
C THR A 67 1.20 9.21 13.53
N LEU A 68 1.80 8.08 13.91
CA LEU A 68 3.06 8.06 14.67
C LEU A 68 4.27 8.53 13.83
N LEU A 69 4.26 8.22 12.53
CA LEU A 69 5.37 8.52 11.62
C LEU A 69 5.18 9.84 10.86
N GLU A 70 3.94 10.26 10.64
CA GLU A 70 3.56 11.33 9.73
C GLU A 70 2.51 12.26 10.36
N GLU A 71 1.58 12.80 9.55
CA GLU A 71 0.48 13.62 10.02
C GLU A 71 -0.73 12.77 10.42
N ARG A 72 -1.43 13.16 11.49
CA ARG A 72 -2.66 12.52 11.95
C ARG A 72 -3.65 12.29 10.82
N ILE A 73 -4.07 11.05 10.60
CA ILE A 73 -5.06 10.66 9.59
C ILE A 73 -6.18 9.83 10.24
N SER A 74 -7.41 9.94 9.73
CA SER A 74 -8.50 9.07 10.19
C SER A 74 -8.46 7.73 9.47
N ASP A 75 -8.95 6.69 10.13
CA ASP A 75 -9.25 5.38 9.56
C ASP A 75 -10.10 5.48 8.28
N THR A 76 -11.12 6.35 8.27
CA THR A 76 -11.98 6.62 7.11
C THR A 76 -11.20 7.25 5.96
N ALA A 77 -10.24 8.12 6.25
CA ALA A 77 -9.39 8.71 5.22
C ALA A 77 -8.43 7.68 4.62
N ILE A 78 -7.88 6.77 5.42
CA ILE A 78 -7.09 5.62 4.95
C ILE A 78 -7.95 4.70 4.08
N HIS A 79 -9.13 4.33 4.56
CA HIS A 79 -10.08 3.49 3.84
C HIS A 79 -10.36 4.00 2.42
N ASN A 80 -10.68 5.27 2.30
CA ASN A 80 -10.95 5.91 1.01
C ASN A 80 -9.71 5.95 0.09
N ARG A 81 -8.50 5.99 0.66
CA ARG A 81 -7.26 5.97 -0.10
C ARG A 81 -6.92 4.57 -0.59
N LEU A 82 -7.11 3.58 0.28
CA LEU A 82 -6.95 2.17 -0.07
C LEU A 82 -7.95 1.79 -1.18
N LYS A 83 -9.22 2.22 -1.09
CA LYS A 83 -10.21 2.07 -2.17
C LYS A 83 -9.71 2.62 -3.50
N ALA A 84 -9.18 3.84 -3.49
CA ALA A 84 -8.73 4.52 -4.70
C ALA A 84 -7.49 3.84 -5.32
N CYS A 85 -6.68 3.14 -4.53
CA CYS A 85 -5.45 2.52 -4.99
C CYS A 85 -5.63 1.06 -5.45
N VAL A 86 -6.82 0.46 -5.31
CA VAL A 86 -7.11 -0.92 -5.75
C VAL A 86 -6.73 -1.17 -7.22
N PRO A 87 -7.09 -0.30 -8.19
CA PRO A 87 -6.73 -0.54 -9.60
C PRO A 87 -5.21 -0.57 -9.82
N TRP A 88 -4.49 0.32 -9.13
CA TRP A 88 -3.03 0.37 -9.17
C TRP A 88 -2.40 -0.90 -8.58
N VAL A 89 -2.86 -1.35 -7.41
CA VAL A 89 -2.34 -2.59 -6.78
C VAL A 89 -2.58 -3.80 -7.68
N LYS A 90 -3.76 -3.90 -8.31
CA LYS A 90 -4.06 -4.98 -9.27
C LYS A 90 -3.11 -4.97 -10.47
N ALA A 91 -2.88 -3.80 -11.07
CA ALA A 91 -1.98 -3.65 -12.20
C ALA A 91 -0.53 -3.99 -11.82
N MET A 92 -0.06 -3.51 -10.66
CA MET A 92 1.27 -3.81 -10.14
C MET A 92 1.47 -5.31 -9.93
N LEU A 93 0.51 -5.98 -9.28
CA LEU A 93 0.56 -7.43 -9.09
C LEU A 93 0.63 -8.14 -10.45
N GLN A 94 -0.25 -7.78 -11.40
CA GLN A 94 -0.27 -8.36 -12.74
C GLN A 94 1.07 -8.21 -13.48
N GLU A 95 1.76 -7.09 -13.31
CA GLU A 95 3.09 -6.87 -13.87
C GLU A 95 4.15 -7.77 -13.21
N MET A 96 4.08 -7.95 -11.88
CA MET A 96 5.04 -8.77 -11.12
C MET A 96 4.92 -10.27 -11.39
N MET A 97 3.71 -10.82 -11.43
CA MET A 97 3.50 -12.27 -11.53
C MET A 97 2.86 -12.70 -12.86
N GLY A 98 2.68 -11.79 -13.81
CA GLY A 98 2.22 -12.07 -15.16
C GLY A 98 0.85 -12.77 -15.23
N ALA A 99 0.72 -13.74 -16.15
CA ALA A 99 -0.53 -14.47 -16.38
C ALA A 99 -1.00 -15.33 -15.19
N LEU A 100 -0.14 -15.57 -14.19
CA LEU A 100 -0.38 -16.49 -13.08
C LEU A 100 -1.52 -16.02 -12.15
N ILE A 101 -1.82 -14.73 -12.17
CA ILE A 101 -2.84 -14.06 -11.32
C ILE A 101 -4.02 -13.55 -12.14
N GLY A 102 -4.03 -13.72 -13.47
CA GLY A 102 -5.16 -13.33 -14.32
C GLY A 102 -6.51 -13.84 -13.79
N PRO A 103 -6.62 -15.13 -13.41
CA PRO A 103 -7.84 -15.68 -12.80
C PRO A 103 -8.19 -15.00 -11.47
N LEU A 104 -7.21 -14.77 -10.60
CA LEU A 104 -7.39 -14.13 -9.30
C LEU A 104 -7.83 -12.66 -9.42
N ILE A 105 -7.28 -11.91 -10.37
CA ILE A 105 -7.63 -10.51 -10.63
C ILE A 105 -9.05 -10.41 -11.20
N SER A 106 -9.43 -11.31 -12.11
CA SER A 106 -10.77 -11.37 -12.69
C SER A 106 -11.85 -11.75 -11.67
N ALA A 107 -11.49 -12.62 -10.72
CA ALA A 107 -12.33 -13.04 -9.60
C ALA A 107 -12.33 -12.06 -8.41
N TRP A 108 -11.65 -10.92 -8.53
CA TRP A 108 -11.58 -9.88 -7.50
C TRP A 108 -12.62 -8.79 -7.78
N PRO A 109 -13.91 -8.94 -7.42
CA PRO A 109 -14.88 -7.89 -7.62
C PRO A 109 -14.52 -6.70 -6.73
N ALA A 110 -14.85 -5.48 -7.20
CA ALA A 110 -14.63 -4.25 -6.44
C ALA A 110 -15.31 -4.23 -5.06
N SER A 111 -16.25 -5.17 -4.82
CA SER A 111 -17.00 -5.37 -3.58
C SER A 111 -16.38 -6.34 -2.56
N ASN A 112 -15.32 -7.10 -2.90
CA ASN A 112 -14.74 -8.12 -2.00
C ASN A 112 -13.56 -7.63 -1.15
N LEU A 113 -13.02 -6.45 -1.44
CA LEU A 113 -12.19 -5.79 -0.46
C LEU A 113 -13.13 -5.23 0.60
N ARG A 114 -12.90 -5.55 1.88
CA ARG A 114 -13.48 -4.78 3.02
C ARG A 114 -12.89 -3.36 3.10
N LEU A 115 -12.55 -2.80 1.93
CA LEU A 115 -12.35 -1.41 1.63
C LEU A 115 -13.67 -0.92 1.04
#